data_AF-A0A2V7VXI2-F1
#
_entry.id   AF-A0A2V7VXI2-F1
#
_cell.length_a   1.000
_cell.length_b   1.000
_cell.length_c   1.000
_cell.angle_alpha   90.00
_cell.angle_beta   90.00
_cell.angle_gamma   90.00
#
_symmetry.space_group_name_H-M   'P 1'
#
loop_
_entity.id
_entity.type
_entity.pdbx_description
1 polymer ?
#
loop_
_entity_poly.entity_id
_entity_poly.type
_entity_poly.pdbx_seq_one_letter_code
_entity_poly.pdbx_strand_id
1 'polypeptide(L)' 'MFVRRFLPLLFCVNAFGAVDPTLFQDLHWRLIGPFRAGRVLAVSGVPGEPEHFYFGGVNGGV' A
#
# COMPACT_ATOMS: atom_id res chain seq x y z
N MET A 1 -9.74 -10.58 -62.62
CA MET A 1 -8.56 -9.69 -62.46
C MET A 1 -9.11 -8.37 -61.92
N PHE A 2 -8.95 -7.95 -60.67
CA PHE A 2 -7.82 -8.01 -59.75
C PHE A 2 -8.38 -7.81 -58.33
N VAL A 3 -8.33 -8.83 -57.47
CA VAL A 3 -8.73 -8.72 -56.06
C VAL A 3 -7.59 -8.02 -55.33
N ARG A 4 -7.67 -6.70 -55.15
CA ARG A 4 -6.72 -5.97 -54.30
C ARG A 4 -7.21 -6.01 -52.87
N ARG A 5 -6.78 -7.09 -52.22
CA ARG A 5 -6.87 -7.41 -50.80
C ARG A 5 -6.32 -6.23 -49.98
N PHE A 6 -7.20 -5.36 -49.49
CA PHE A 6 -6.85 -4.36 -48.47
C PHE A 6 -6.60 -5.11 -47.17
N LEU A 7 -5.33 -5.37 -46.86
CA LEU A 7 -4.90 -5.85 -45.56
C LEU A 7 -4.99 -4.66 -44.60
N PRO A 8 -5.88 -4.63 -43.60
CA PRO A 8 -5.72 -3.65 -42.55
C PRO A 8 -4.50 -4.11 -41.75
N LEU A 9 -3.46 -3.27 -41.70
CA LEU A 9 -2.51 -3.32 -40.59
C LEU A 9 -3.34 -3.04 -39.33
N LEU A 10 -3.82 -4.12 -38.72
CA LEU A 10 -4.60 -4.06 -37.50
C LEU A 10 -3.68 -3.51 -36.41
N PHE A 11 -4.07 -2.34 -35.90
CA PHE A 11 -3.48 -1.68 -34.75
C PHE A 11 -3.16 -2.69 -33.64
N CYS A 12 -1.90 -2.77 -33.21
CA CYS A 12 -1.58 -3.25 -31.87
C CYS A 12 -2.16 -2.23 -30.88
N VAL A 13 -3.37 -2.49 -30.40
CA VAL A 13 -3.93 -1.79 -29.23
C VAL A 13 -3.05 -2.16 -28.03
N ASN A 14 -2.47 -1.16 -27.37
CA ASN A 14 -1.83 -1.33 -26.07
C ASN A 14 -2.89 -1.83 -25.08
N ALA A 15 -2.83 -3.11 -24.71
CA ALA A 15 -3.64 -3.67 -23.64
C ALA A 15 -3.00 -3.38 -22.28
N PHE A 16 -2.85 -2.09 -21.94
CA PHE A 16 -2.64 -1.68 -20.56
C PHE A 16 -3.92 -0.98 -20.10
N GLY A 17 -4.94 -1.79 -19.80
CA GLY A 17 -6.14 -1.32 -19.10
C GLY A 17 -5.80 -1.05 -17.62
N ALA A 18 -6.47 -0.06 -17.02
CA ALA A 18 -6.38 0.14 -15.58
C ALA A 18 -6.78 -1.17 -14.87
N VAL A 19 -5.98 -1.57 -13.88
CA VAL A 19 -6.30 -2.74 -13.04
C VAL A 19 -7.58 -2.44 -12.28
N ASP A 20 -8.54 -3.37 -12.33
CA ASP A 20 -9.81 -3.24 -11.61
C ASP A 20 -9.54 -3.07 -10.11
N PRO A 21 -9.92 -1.94 -9.48
CA PRO A 21 -9.71 -1.72 -8.05
C PRO A 21 -10.39 -2.76 -7.15
N THR A 22 -11.37 -3.50 -7.66
CA THR A 22 -12.03 -4.58 -6.91
C THR A 22 -11.06 -5.71 -6.54
N LEU A 23 -9.98 -5.89 -7.30
CA LEU A 23 -8.94 -6.90 -7.02
C LEU A 23 -8.14 -6.62 -5.73
N PHE A 24 -8.20 -5.40 -5.20
CA PHE A 24 -7.47 -5.01 -4.00
C PHE A 24 -8.35 -5.02 -2.73
N GLN A 25 -9.64 -5.35 -2.83
CA GLN A 25 -10.57 -5.24 -1.69
C GLN A 25 -10.24 -6.19 -0.53
N ASP A 26 -9.59 -7.33 -0.82
CA ASP A 26 -9.20 -8.31 0.19
C ASP A 26 -7.83 -8.01 0.82
N LEU A 27 -7.11 -6.98 0.34
CA LEU A 27 -5.84 -6.58 0.92
C LEU A 27 -6.04 -5.92 2.28
N HIS A 28 -5.34 -6.42 3.28
CA HIS A 28 -5.33 -5.87 4.61
C HIS A 28 -3.92 -5.45 5.02
N TRP A 29 -3.84 -4.32 5.72
CA TRP A 29 -2.60 -3.89 6.34
C TRP A 29 -2.27 -4.78 7.54
N ARG A 30 -1.01 -5.14 7.68
CA ARG A 30 -0.51 -5.84 8.87
C ARG A 30 0.85 -5.30 9.28
N LEU A 31 1.14 -5.41 10.57
CA LEU A 31 2.47 -5.12 11.12
C LEU A 31 3.40 -6.30 10.83
N ILE A 32 4.64 -6.00 10.42
CA ILE A 32 5.66 -7.01 10.05
C ILE A 32 6.80 -7.07 11.09
N GLY A 33 7.09 -5.96 11.75
CA GLY A 33 8.24 -5.81 12.65
C GLY A 33 7.91 -5.95 14.13
N PRO A 34 8.95 -6.02 14.99
CA PRO A 34 8.79 -6.01 16.44
C PRO A 34 8.01 -4.78 16.91
N PHE A 35 7.09 -5.00 17.84
CA PHE A 35 6.30 -3.91 18.41
C PHE A 35 7.22 -2.91 19.11
N ARG A 36 7.00 -1.61 18.84
CA ARG A 36 7.70 -0.51 19.50
C ARG A 36 9.22 -0.46 19.26
N ALA A 37 9.67 -1.00 18.14
CA ALA A 37 11.08 -0.94 17.73
C ALA A 37 11.47 0.41 17.11
N GLY A 38 12.78 0.61 16.92
CA GLY A 38 13.34 1.85 16.39
C GLY A 38 13.77 2.83 17.48
N ARG A 39 13.96 4.09 17.11
CA ARG A 39 14.42 5.15 18.03
C ARG A 39 13.24 5.88 18.65
N VAL A 40 13.26 6.05 19.97
CA VAL A 40 12.25 6.74 20.76
C VAL A 40 12.84 8.00 21.39
N LEU A 41 12.13 9.12 21.31
CA LEU A 41 12.57 10.40 21.90
C LEU A 41 11.70 10.88 23.07
N ALA A 42 10.46 10.39 23.17
CA ALA A 42 9.53 10.77 24.22
C ALA A 42 8.79 9.56 24.76
N VAL A 43 8.54 9.53 26.08
CA VAL A 43 7.72 8.53 26.78
C VAL A 43 6.93 9.26 27.86
N SER A 44 5.66 8.89 28.05
CA SER A 44 4.82 9.44 29.12
C SER A 44 3.93 8.34 29.70
N GLY A 45 3.86 8.27 31.04
CA GLY A 45 2.94 7.38 31.76
C GLY A 45 1.64 8.07 32.15
N VAL A 46 0.63 7.30 32.53
CA VAL A 46 -0.68 7.81 32.97
C VAL A 46 -0.80 7.72 34.50
N PRO A 47 -1.03 8.84 35.22
CA PRO A 47 -1.22 8.80 36.68
C PRO A 47 -2.40 7.92 37.10
N GLY A 48 -2.17 6.99 38.04
CA GLY A 48 -3.19 6.05 38.51
C GLY A 48 -3.31 4.76 37.69
N GLU A 49 -2.57 4.65 36.58
CA GLU A 49 -2.62 3.51 35.67
C GLU A 49 -1.21 2.92 35.46
N PRO A 50 -0.75 2.03 36.35
CA PRO A 50 0.65 1.60 36.40
C PRO A 50 1.12 0.86 35.14
N GLU A 51 0.20 0.30 34.35
CA GLU A 51 0.50 -0.47 33.15
C GLU A 51 0.27 0.32 31.84
N HIS A 52 -0.06 1.61 31.91
CA HIS A 52 -0.34 2.43 30.73
C HIS A 52 0.73 3.51 30.48
N PHE A 53 1.24 3.53 29.25
CA PHE A 53 2.18 4.53 28.77
C PHE A 53 2.02 4.77 27.26
N TYR A 54 2.47 5.94 26.82
CA TYR A 54 2.61 6.33 25.42
C TYR A 54 4.09 6.54 25.10
N PHE A 55 4.50 6.29 23.86
CA PHE A 55 5.86 6.56 23.40
C PHE A 55 5.85 7.20 22.02
N GLY A 56 6.74 8.18 21.80
CA GLY A 56 6.91 8.86 20.52
C GLY A 56 8.11 8.30 19.74
N GLY A 57 7.82 7.61 18.64
CA GLY A 57 8.82 7.07 17.72
C GLY A 57 9.28 8.10 16.70
N VAL A 58 10.58 8.15 16.41
CA VAL A 58 11.10 9.02 15.34
C VAL A 58 10.56 8.55 14.00
N ASN A 59 9.86 9.44 13.28
CA ASN A 59 9.13 9.12 12.04
C ASN A 59 8.07 8.01 12.18
N GLY A 60 7.72 7.62 13.41
CA GLY A 60 6.78 6.52 13.70
C GLY A 60 5.48 6.97 14.34
N GLY A 61 5.38 8.23 14.77
CA GLY A 61 4.20 8.76 15.45
C GLY A 61 4.19 8.43 16.95
N VAL A 62 2.98 8.38 17.51
CA VAL A 62 2.66 8.10 18.92
C VAL A 62 1.65 6.96 18.98
#